data_AF-A0A249NS11-F1
#
_entry.id   AF-A0A249NS11-F1
#
_cell.length_a   1.000
_cell.length_b   1.000
_cell.length_c   1.000
_cell.angle_alpha   90.00
_cell.angle_beta   90.00
_cell.angle_gamma   90.00
#
_symmetry.space_group_name_H-M   'P 1'
#
loop_
_entity.id
_entity.type
_entity.pdbx_description
1 polymer ?
#
loop_
_entity_poly.entity_id
_entity_poly.type
_entity_poly.pdbx_seq_one_letter_code
_entity_poly.pdbx_strand_id
1 'polypeptide(L)'
;MPQPVIIPIGNDAATRRDRALARPEPLTILRGHDLTIAERSALLDCYATPDRTFLEIATTHRLDRERLQDLWFDLFIHPSRN
;
A
#
# COMPACT_ATOMS: atom_id res chain seq x y z
N MET A 1 9.53 -1.19 28.21
CA MET A 1 8.20 -0.70 27.80
C MET A 1 8.33 -0.17 26.37
N PRO A 2 7.75 -0.82 25.34
CA PRO A 2 7.80 -0.26 23.99
C PRO A 2 6.75 0.84 23.89
N GLN A 3 7.22 2.06 23.64
CA GLN A 3 6.43 3.27 23.49
C GLN A 3 5.57 3.21 22.20
N PRO A 4 4.26 3.53 22.25
CA PRO A 4 3.44 3.66 21.06
C PRO A 4 3.90 4.90 20.30
N VAL A 5 4.51 4.67 19.14
CA VAL A 5 4.91 5.75 18.23
C VAL A 5 3.62 6.34 17.65
N ILE A 6 3.15 7.44 18.24
CA ILE A 6 2.06 8.23 17.69
C ILE A 6 2.62 8.92 16.45
N ILE A 7 2.47 8.25 15.30
CA ILE A 7 2.78 8.84 14.01
C ILE A 7 1.67 9.89 13.77
N PRO A 8 1.99 11.18 13.63
CA PRO A 8 0.97 12.18 13.34
C PRO A 8 0.29 11.79 12.04
N ILE A 9 -0.99 11.47 12.11
CA ILE A 9 -1.82 11.15 10.94
C ILE A 9 -2.08 12.48 10.24
N GLY A 10 -1.10 12.95 9.48
CA GLY A 10 -1.28 14.07 8.56
C GLY A 10 -2.20 13.59 7.43
N ASN A 11 -3.39 14.19 7.36
CA ASN A 11 -4.43 13.78 6.42
C ASN A 11 -4.19 14.21 4.96
N ASP A 12 -3.07 14.88 4.64
CA ASP A 12 -2.78 15.32 3.28
C ASP A 12 -2.11 14.21 2.44
N ALA A 13 -2.46 14.14 1.15
CA ALA A 13 -1.95 13.12 0.23
C ALA A 13 -0.42 13.16 0.10
N ALA A 14 0.21 14.34 0.21
CA ALA A 14 1.66 14.47 0.18
C ALA A 14 2.30 13.85 1.44
N THR A 15 1.73 14.09 2.62
CA THR A 15 2.21 13.52 3.89
C THR A 15 2.05 12.00 3.95
N ARG A 16 0.99 11.45 3.33
CA ARG A 16 0.78 10.01 3.24
C ARG A 16 1.76 9.33 2.26
N ARG A 17 2.08 9.99 1.13
CA ARG A 17 3.15 9.55 0.22
C ARG A 17 4.52 9.64 0.88
N ASP A 18 4.79 10.71 1.62
CA ASP A 18 6.03 10.88 2.38
C ASP A 18 6.21 9.76 3.41
N ARG A 19 5.15 9.37 4.13
CA ARG A 19 5.17 8.21 5.03
C ARG A 19 5.43 6.89 4.31
N ALA A 20 4.85 6.70 3.12
CA ALA A 20 5.10 5.53 2.29
C ALA A 20 6.57 5.46 1.83
N LEU A 21 7.22 6.61 1.64
CA LEU A 21 8.65 6.71 1.32
C LEU A 21 9.54 6.56 2.57
N ALA A 22 9.10 7.08 3.73
CA ALA A 22 9.81 7.02 5.01
C ALA A 22 9.81 5.61 5.63
N ARG A 23 8.87 4.73 5.25
CA ARG A 23 8.94 3.29 5.50
C ARG A 23 9.28 2.56 4.19
N PRO A 24 10.56 2.29 3.91
CA PRO A 24 10.98 1.69 2.63
C PRO A 24 10.63 0.20 2.48
N GLU A 25 10.19 -0.48 3.56
CA GLU A 25 9.84 -1.90 3.53
C GLU A 25 8.76 -2.24 2.49
N PRO A 26 7.57 -1.60 2.48
CA PRO A 26 6.56 -1.86 1.45
C PRO A 26 7.05 -1.53 0.04
N LEU A 27 7.86 -0.49 -0.14
CA LEU A 27 8.44 -0.16 -1.46
C LEU A 27 9.45 -1.20 -1.94
N THR A 28 10.15 -1.85 -1.01
CA THR A 28 11.09 -2.94 -1.29
C THR A 28 10.35 -4.20 -1.67
N ILE A 29 9.27 -4.54 -0.96
CA ILE A 29 8.39 -5.66 -1.28
C ILE A 29 7.77 -5.47 -2.67
N LEU A 30 7.26 -4.27 -2.98
CA LEU A 30 6.72 -3.94 -4.30
C LEU A 30 7.78 -3.96 -5.43
N ARG A 31 9.07 -3.77 -5.12
CA ARG A 31 10.16 -3.86 -6.11
C ARG A 31 10.63 -5.29 -6.37
N GLY A 32 10.40 -6.21 -5.43
CA GLY A 32 10.79 -7.62 -5.57
C GLY A 32 9.79 -8.48 -6.33
N HIS A 33 8.53 -8.04 -6.43
CA HIS A 33 7.48 -8.77 -7.13
C HIS A 33 7.29 -8.26 -8.57
N ASP A 34 6.97 -9.18 -9.49
CA ASP A 34 6.58 -8.88 -10.87
C ASP A 34 5.18 -8.25 -10.90
N LEU A 35 5.11 -6.98 -10.54
CA LEU A 35 3.87 -6.19 -10.52
C LEU A 35 3.82 -5.26 -11.71
N THR A 36 2.65 -5.17 -12.34
CA THR A 36 2.39 -4.14 -13.34
C THR A 36 2.41 -2.75 -12.70
N ILE A 37 2.66 -1.72 -13.53
CA ILE A 37 2.63 -0.32 -13.08
C ILE A 37 1.28 0.02 -12.43
N ALA A 38 0.19 -0.56 -12.92
CA ALA A 38 -1.16 -0.38 -12.38
C ALA A 38 -1.27 -0.99 -10.97
N GLU A 39 -0.88 -2.24 -10.77
CA GLU A 39 -0.91 -2.93 -9.46
C GLU A 39 -0.08 -2.18 -8.42
N ARG A 40 1.16 -1.80 -8.78
CA ARG A 40 2.03 -1.05 -7.87
C ARG A 40 1.45 0.31 -7.51
N SER A 41 0.84 1.00 -8.48
CA SER A 41 0.20 2.30 -8.23
C SER A 41 -1.04 2.16 -7.34
N ALA A 42 -1.86 1.13 -7.55
CA ALA A 42 -3.03 0.85 -6.73
C ALA A 42 -2.66 0.47 -5.30
N LEU A 43 -1.63 -0.36 -5.11
CA LEU A 43 -1.14 -0.72 -3.77
C LEU A 43 -0.57 0.49 -3.03
N LEU A 44 0.13 1.39 -3.76
CA LEU A 44 0.57 2.66 -3.21
C LEU A 44 -0.60 3.58 -2.84
N ASP A 45 -1.65 3.61 -3.66
CA ASP A 45 -2.85 4.41 -3.39
C ASP A 45 -3.64 3.84 -2.19
N CYS A 46 -3.73 2.51 -2.04
CA CYS A 46 -4.27 1.85 -0.86
C CYS A 46 -3.50 2.22 0.40
N TYR A 47 -2.16 2.25 0.31
CA TYR A 47 -1.32 2.64 1.43
C TYR A 47 -1.45 4.14 1.74
N ALA A 48 -1.56 4.97 0.70
CA ALA A 48 -1.67 6.42 0.82
C ALA A 48 -3.10 6.89 1.12
N THR A 49 -4.13 6.07 1.00
CA THR A 49 -5.52 6.46 1.26
C THR A 49 -6.28 5.35 2.00
N PRO A 50 -6.03 5.16 3.30
CA PRO A 50 -6.73 4.12 4.08
C PRO A 50 -8.24 4.38 4.23
N ASP A 51 -8.71 5.57 3.85
CA ASP A 51 -10.12 5.96 3.84
C ASP A 51 -10.87 5.44 2.59
N ARG A 52 -10.15 5.18 1.49
CA ARG A 52 -10.74 4.67 0.25
C ARG A 52 -10.82 3.16 0.27
N THR A 53 -11.91 2.64 -0.29
CA THR A 53 -12.09 1.19 -0.40
C THR A 53 -11.21 0.60 -1.51
N PHE A 54 -10.81 -0.67 -1.35
CA PHE A 54 -10.10 -1.41 -2.39
C PHE A 54 -10.84 -1.40 -3.74
N LEU A 55 -12.18 -1.41 -3.72
CA LEU A 55 -12.99 -1.37 -4.93
C LEU A 55 -12.79 -0.04 -5.69
N GLU A 56 -12.83 1.08 -4.99
CA GLU A 56 -12.66 2.41 -5.61
C GLU A 56 -11.25 2.60 -6.19
N ILE A 57 -10.24 2.11 -5.48
CA ILE A 57 -8.85 2.17 -5.92
C ILE A 57 -8.63 1.25 -7.12
N ALA A 58 -9.10 0.00 -7.05
CA ALA A 58 -9.04 -0.95 -8.16
C ALA A 58 -9.73 -0.39 -9.41
N THR A 59 -10.91 0.22 -9.25
CA THR A 59 -11.64 0.87 -10.34
C THR A 59 -10.84 2.02 -10.96
N THR A 60 -10.22 2.86 -10.12
CA THR A 60 -9.38 3.98 -10.58
C THR A 60 -8.18 3.51 -11.40
N HIS A 61 -7.57 2.39 -11.00
CA HIS A 61 -6.41 1.80 -11.66
C HIS A 61 -6.76 0.75 -12.73
N ARG A 62 -8.05 0.54 -13.02
CA ARG A 62 -8.56 -0.50 -13.94
C ARG A 62 -8.05 -1.90 -13.60
N LEU A 63 -7.95 -2.19 -12.31
CA LEU A 63 -7.61 -3.49 -11.78
C LEU A 63 -8.84 -4.19 -11.26
N ASP A 64 -8.73 -5.51 -11.15
CA ASP A 64 -9.72 -6.27 -10.41
C ASP A 64 -9.56 -6.04 -8.90
N ARG A 65 -10.69 -5.85 -8.21
CA ARG A 65 -10.71 -5.64 -6.75
C ARG A 65 -10.12 -6.84 -6.01
N GLU A 66 -10.45 -8.06 -6.44
CA GLU A 66 -10.00 -9.30 -5.80
C GLU A 66 -8.50 -9.45 -5.98
N ARG A 67 -8.00 -9.15 -7.18
CA ARG A 67 -6.55 -9.13 -7.46
C ARG A 67 -5.81 -8.12 -6.58
N LEU A 68 -6.35 -6.91 -6.41
CA LEU A 68 -5.74 -5.89 -5.55
C LEU A 68 -5.75 -6.30 -4.08
N GLN A 69 -6.83 -6.91 -3.60
CA GLN A 69 -6.91 -7.42 -2.24
C GLN A 69 -5.92 -8.56 -2.01
N ASP A 70 -5.86 -9.54 -2.91
CA ASP A 70 -4.94 -10.68 -2.83
C ASP A 70 -3.49 -10.21 -2.73
N LEU A 71 -3.07 -9.30 -3.62
CA LEU A 71 -1.75 -8.68 -3.57
C LEU A 71 -1.51 -7.89 -2.29
N TRP A 72 -2.49 -7.15 -1.80
CA TRP A 72 -2.36 -6.42 -0.55
C TRP A 72 -2.14 -7.37 0.64
N PHE A 73 -2.91 -8.45 0.72
CA PHE A 73 -2.79 -9.43 1.79
C PHE A 73 -1.48 -10.23 1.66
N ASP A 74 -1.10 -10.69 0.48
CA ASP A 74 0.15 -11.43 0.25
C ASP A 74 1.38 -10.56 0.54
N LEU A 75 1.39 -9.30 0.15
CA LEU A 75 2.59 -8.45 0.29
C LEU A 75 2.73 -7.81 1.66
N PHE A 76 1.62 -7.41 2.30
CA PHE A 76 1.65 -6.60 3.52
C PHE A 76 1.22 -7.35 4.79
N ILE A 77 0.40 -8.40 4.67
CA ILE A 77 -0.16 -9.12 5.82
C ILE A 77 0.51 -10.49 6.00
N HIS A 78 0.71 -11.21 4.91
CA HIS A 78 1.39 -12.50 4.88
C HIS A 78 2.53 -12.45 3.87
N PRO A 79 3.58 -11.62 4.08
CA PRO A 79 4.72 -11.59 3.18
C PRO A 79 5.25 -13.01 3.05
N SER A 80 4.98 -13.64 1.91
CA SER A 80 5.46 -14.97 1.58
C SER A 80 6.98 -14.86 1.57
N ARG A 81 7.57 -15.30 2.69
CA ARG A 81 8.99 -15.14 3.02
C ARG A 81 9.77 -16.08 2.12
N ASN A 82 10.06 -15.64 0.90
CA ASN A 82 10.94 -16.34 -0.02
C ASN A 82 12.35 -15.76 0.04
#